data_AF-A0A427A8J9-F1
#
_entry.id   AF-A0A427A8J9-F1
#
_cell.length_a   1.000
_cell.length_b   1.000
_cell.length_c   1.000
_cell.angle_alpha   90.00
_cell.angle_beta   90.00
_cell.angle_gamma   90.00
#
_symmetry.space_group_name_H-M   'P 1'
#
loop_
_entity.id
_entity.type
_entity.pdbx_description
1 polymer ?
#
loop_
_entity_poly.entity_id
_entity_poly.type
_entity_poly.pdbx_seq_one_letter_code
_entity_poly.pdbx_strand_id
1 'polypeptide(L)'
;MVYEANARMRDPVYGCTGVVFQLQNQVSELQAQLALAQAAVANLHAENANLTALICERMSHALQETTAVTVDGTAATPYVFQNDSSTVTAATPYVLQNDSFFLDGSSVPGYIRE
;
A
#
# COMPACT_ATOMS: atom_id res chain seq x y z
N MET A 1 -47.77 -4.25 14.78
CA MET A 1 -47.44 -4.41 13.34
C MET A 1 -48.04 -3.26 12.53
N VAL A 2 -47.51 -2.03 12.62
CA VAL A 2 -48.05 -0.87 11.87
C VAL A 2 -47.32 -0.67 10.54
N TYR A 3 -45.99 -0.83 10.53
CA TYR A 3 -45.15 -0.63 9.34
C TYR A 3 -45.46 -1.64 8.22
N GLU A 4 -45.55 -2.94 8.55
CA GLU A 4 -45.86 -3.98 7.56
C GLU A 4 -47.27 -3.82 6.97
N ALA A 5 -48.27 -3.54 7.82
CA ALA A 5 -49.65 -3.35 7.38
C ALA A 5 -49.78 -2.14 6.44
N ASN A 6 -49.13 -1.03 6.76
CA ASN A 6 -49.12 0.15 5.90
C ASN A 6 -48.38 -0.09 4.58
N ALA A 7 -47.27 -0.86 4.62
CA ALA A 7 -46.53 -1.23 3.42
C ALA A 7 -47.40 -2.08 2.47
N ARG A 8 -48.16 -3.06 2.99
CA ARG A 8 -49.09 -3.88 2.18
C ARG A 8 -50.28 -3.10 1.63
N MET A 9 -50.75 -2.04 2.32
CA MET A 9 -51.79 -1.17 1.77
C MET A 9 -51.31 -0.36 0.56
N ARG A 10 -50.03 0.04 0.54
CA ARG A 10 -49.44 0.81 -0.56
C ARG A 10 -48.93 -0.07 -1.70
N ASP A 11 -48.41 -1.24 -1.37
CA ASP A 11 -47.97 -2.26 -2.30
C ASP A 11 -48.44 -3.64 -1.83
N PRO A 12 -49.58 -4.13 -2.37
CA PRO A 12 -50.18 -5.39 -1.92
C PRO A 12 -49.39 -6.64 -2.31
N VAL A 13 -48.45 -6.53 -3.25
CA VAL A 13 -47.66 -7.67 -3.73
C VAL A 13 -46.33 -7.74 -3.00
N TYR A 14 -45.60 -6.63 -2.91
CA TYR A 14 -44.23 -6.65 -2.39
C TYR A 14 -44.04 -5.87 -1.08
N GLY A 15 -44.96 -4.99 -0.68
CA GLY A 15 -44.96 -4.31 0.63
C GLY A 15 -43.56 -3.91 1.14
N CYS A 16 -43.16 -4.45 2.30
CA CYS A 16 -41.82 -4.24 2.86
C CYS A 16 -40.72 -5.03 2.14
N THR A 17 -41.04 -6.19 1.56
CA THR A 17 -40.10 -7.02 0.79
C THR A 17 -39.55 -6.28 -0.42
N GLY A 18 -40.36 -5.45 -1.09
CA GLY A 18 -39.94 -4.61 -2.20
C GLY A 18 -38.87 -3.60 -1.80
N VAL A 19 -39.03 -2.96 -0.63
CA VAL A 19 -38.02 -2.03 -0.07
C VAL A 19 -36.72 -2.78 0.25
N VAL A 20 -36.81 -3.96 0.87
CA VAL A 20 -35.64 -4.78 1.20
C VAL A 20 -34.91 -5.24 -0.08
N PHE A 21 -35.63 -5.57 -1.15
CA PHE A 21 -35.03 -5.91 -2.44
C PHE A 21 -34.32 -4.71 -3.09
N GLN A 22 -34.93 -3.53 -3.07
CA GLN A 22 -34.30 -2.32 -3.60
C GLN A 22 -32.99 -1.99 -2.87
N LEU A 23 -32.99 -2.10 -1.54
CA LEU A 23 -31.79 -1.89 -0.75
C LEU A 23 -30.69 -2.91 -1.08
N GLN A 24 -31.05 -4.19 -1.27
CA GLN A 24 -30.08 -5.21 -1.70
C GLN A 24 -29.47 -4.89 -3.07
N ASN A 25 -30.27 -4.42 -4.02
CA ASN A 25 -29.75 -4.02 -5.33
C ASN A 25 -28.80 -2.82 -5.22
N GLN A 26 -29.15 -1.80 -4.43
CA GLN A 26 -28.28 -0.65 -4.20
C GLN A 26 -26.95 -1.05 -3.57
N VAL A 27 -26.98 -1.94 -2.58
CA VAL A 27 -25.76 -2.48 -1.96
C VAL A 27 -24.92 -3.24 -3.00
N SER A 28 -25.54 -4.08 -3.84
CA SER A 28 -24.84 -4.79 -4.90
C SER A 28 -24.20 -3.86 -5.92
N GLU A 29 -24.90 -2.79 -6.30
CA GLU A 29 -24.38 -1.79 -7.24
C GLU A 29 -23.18 -1.06 -6.66
N LEU A 30 -23.28 -0.60 -5.42
CA LEU A 30 -22.18 0.07 -4.73
C LEU A 30 -20.96 -0.86 -4.54
N GLN A 31 -21.19 -2.14 -4.23
CA GLN A 31 -20.11 -3.12 -4.15
C GLN A 31 -19.41 -3.31 -5.50
N ALA A 32 -20.15 -3.34 -6.61
CA ALA A 32 -19.56 -3.41 -7.94
C ALA A 32 -18.72 -2.15 -8.25
N GLN A 33 -19.22 -0.96 -7.93
CA GLN A 33 -18.47 0.29 -8.11
C GLN A 33 -17.18 0.29 -7.27
N LEU A 34 -17.24 -0.19 -6.03
CA LEU A 34 -16.07 -0.32 -5.16
C LEU A 34 -15.04 -1.28 -5.76
N ALA A 35 -15.47 -2.45 -6.24
CA ALA A 35 -14.58 -3.42 -6.86
C ALA A 35 -13.89 -2.85 -8.11
N LEU A 36 -14.62 -2.08 -8.93
CA LEU A 36 -14.05 -1.39 -10.09
C LEU A 36 -12.99 -0.35 -9.68
N ALA A 37 -13.29 0.48 -8.67
CA ALA A 37 -12.35 1.47 -8.17
C ALA A 37 -11.08 0.81 -7.59
N GLN A 38 -11.24 -0.28 -6.83
CA GLN A 38 -10.12 -1.05 -6.29
C GLN A 38 -9.25 -1.66 -7.40
N ALA A 39 -9.87 -2.22 -8.44
CA ALA A 39 -9.14 -2.75 -9.59
C ALA A 39 -8.36 -1.66 -10.32
N ALA A 40 -8.94 -0.46 -10.49
CA ALA A 40 -8.26 0.67 -11.10
C ALA A 40 -7.03 1.10 -10.29
N VAL A 41 -7.14 1.19 -8.97
CA VAL A 41 -6.00 1.50 -8.08
C VAL A 41 -4.93 0.42 -8.17
N ALA A 42 -5.30 -0.86 -8.12
CA ALA A 42 -4.36 -1.95 -8.24
C ALA A 42 -3.61 -1.92 -9.59
N ASN A 43 -4.30 -1.58 -10.68
CA ASN A 43 -3.69 -1.43 -11.99
C ASN A 43 -2.66 -0.30 -12.03
N LEU A 44 -2.99 0.87 -11.46
CA LEU A 44 -2.05 1.99 -11.34
C LEU A 44 -0.84 1.64 -10.47
N HIS A 45 -1.04 0.89 -9.39
CA HIS A 45 0.07 0.42 -8.55
C HIS A 45 0.98 -0.55 -9.32
N ALA A 46 0.41 -1.48 -10.10
CA ALA A 46 1.17 -2.41 -10.93
C ALA A 46 1.97 -1.69 -12.01
N GLU A 47 1.40 -0.68 -12.66
CA GLU A 47 2.09 0.15 -13.64
C GLU A 47 3.25 0.93 -13.00
N ASN A 48 3.02 1.56 -11.85
CA ASN A 48 4.07 2.24 -11.09
C ASN A 48 5.20 1.29 -10.69
N ALA A 49 4.89 0.09 -10.23
CA ALA A 49 5.89 -0.92 -9.87
C ALA A 49 6.72 -1.36 -11.08
N ASN A 50 6.11 -1.46 -12.26
CA ASN A 50 6.83 -1.77 -13.49
C ASN A 50 7.81 -0.64 -13.87
N LEU A 51 7.34 0.62 -13.82
CA LEU A 51 8.20 1.78 -14.11
C LEU A 51 9.38 1.89 -13.13
N THR A 52 9.14 1.68 -11.83
CA THR A 52 10.22 1.71 -10.84
C THR A 52 11.22 0.59 -11.05
N ALA A 53 10.77 -0.63 -11.42
CA ALA A 53 11.66 -1.72 -11.76
C ALA A 53 12.59 -1.36 -12.94
N LEU A 54 12.05 -0.80 -14.03
CA LEU A 54 12.84 -0.37 -15.19
C LEU A 54 13.86 0.72 -14.84
N ILE A 55 13.49 1.67 -13.98
CA ILE A 55 14.39 2.73 -13.53
C ILE A 55 15.52 2.15 -12.68
N CYS A 56 15.21 1.25 -11.74
CA CYS A 56 16.19 0.55 -10.90
C CYS A 56 17.17 -0.26 -11.75
N GLU A 57 16.68 -0.99 -12.75
CA GLU A 57 17.52 -1.73 -13.70
C GLU A 57 18.46 -0.78 -14.46
N ARG A 58 17.94 0.32 -15.03
CA ARG A 58 18.78 1.30 -15.74
C ARG A 58 19.86 1.93 -14.85
N MET A 59 19.55 2.23 -13.58
CA MET A 59 20.53 2.76 -12.64
C MET A 59 21.64 1.75 -12.35
N SER A 60 21.31 0.46 -12.21
CA SER A 60 22.31 -0.59 -11.97
C SER A 60 23.32 -0.72 -13.12
N HIS A 61 22.85 -0.56 -14.37
CA HIS A 61 23.72 -0.54 -15.55
C HIS A 61 24.62 0.71 -15.61
N ALA A 62 24.10 1.89 -15.20
CA ALA A 62 24.87 3.13 -15.18
C ALA A 62 26.00 3.13 -14.12
N LEU A 63 25.84 2.39 -13.01
CA LEU A 63 26.89 2.23 -12.00
C LEU A 63 28.02 1.27 -12.43
N GLN A 64 27.85 0.52 -13.53
CA GLN A 64 28.85 -0.44 -14.02
C GLN A 64 29.84 0.15 -15.04
N GLU A 65 29.59 1.37 -15.54
CA GLU A 65 30.42 2.04 -16.54
C GLU A 65 31.66 2.75 -15.94
N THR A 66 31.90 2.64 -14.63
CA THR A 66 33.13 3.12 -13.98
C THR A 66 34.06 1.93 -13.70
N THR A 67 34.51 1.24 -14.75
CA THR A 67 35.56 0.21 -14.62
C THR A 67 36.91 0.84 -14.97
N ALA A 68 37.84 0.71 -14.02
CA ALA A 68 39.14 1.34 -13.97
C ALA A 68 39.99 1.15 -15.24
N VAL A 69 40.54 2.26 -15.76
CA VAL A 69 41.73 2.23 -16.62
C VAL A 69 42.95 2.25 -15.70
N THR A 70 43.52 1.08 -15.44
CA THR A 70 44.88 0.93 -14.89
C THR A 70 45.80 0.48 -16.01
N VAL A 71 46.62 1.39 -16.56
CA VAL A 71 47.87 1.01 -17.20
C VAL A 71 48.94 2.02 -16.78
N ASP A 72 49.99 1.44 -16.20
CA ASP A 72 51.27 1.97 -15.77
C ASP A 72 51.33 2.91 -14.55
N GLY A 73 52.04 2.38 -13.56
CA GLY A 73 52.07 2.86 -12.20
C GLY A 73 52.86 4.14 -11.99
N THR A 74 52.32 4.99 -11.13
CA THR A 74 53.01 5.59 -9.98
C THR A 74 51.93 6.19 -9.08
N ALA A 75 52.19 6.17 -7.76
CA ALA A 75 51.21 6.33 -6.70
C ALA A 75 50.44 7.67 -6.70
N ALA A 76 49.12 7.62 -6.50
CA ALA A 76 48.32 8.72 -5.96
C ALA A 76 47.04 8.18 -5.30
N THR A 77 47.04 8.12 -3.96
CA THR A 77 45.86 7.90 -3.12
C THR A 77 44.88 9.08 -3.25
N PRO A 78 43.55 8.86 -3.41
CA PRO A 78 42.59 9.95 -3.35
C PRO A 78 42.34 10.33 -1.88
N TYR A 79 42.92 11.47 -1.51
CA TYR A 79 42.76 12.33 -0.33
C TYR A 79 41.72 11.97 0.76
N VAL A 80 42.25 11.83 1.98
CA VAL A 80 41.59 12.04 3.28
C VAL A 80 41.47 13.55 3.52
N PHE A 81 40.28 14.05 3.86
CA PHE A 81 40.13 15.39 4.43
C PHE A 81 40.08 15.29 5.97
N GLN A 82 41.12 15.83 6.60
CA GLN A 82 41.26 16.02 8.04
C GLN A 82 40.47 17.28 8.45
N ASN A 83 39.54 17.20 9.40
CA ASN A 83 38.85 18.37 9.95
C ASN A 83 39.24 18.58 11.42
N ASP A 84 39.99 19.65 11.69
CA ASP A 84 40.31 20.11 13.04
C ASP A 84 39.20 21.04 13.56
N SER A 85 38.47 20.53 14.57
CA SER A 85 37.66 21.22 15.59
C SER A 85 36.91 22.51 15.20
N SER A 86 35.60 22.39 15.04
CA SER A 86 34.60 23.25 15.71
C SER A 86 33.23 22.55 15.73
N THR A 87 32.62 22.54 16.92
CA THR A 87 31.46 21.75 17.38
C THR A 87 30.21 21.82 16.48
N VAL A 88 29.69 20.67 16.05
CA VAL A 88 28.26 20.53 15.71
C VAL A 88 27.65 19.38 16.52
N THR A 89 26.66 19.81 17.29
CA THR A 89 25.79 19.13 18.23
C THR A 89 25.14 17.84 17.72
N ALA A 90 24.97 16.94 18.68
CA ALA A 90 24.27 15.67 18.67
C ALA A 90 22.96 15.58 17.87
N ALA A 91 22.73 14.42 17.28
CA ALA A 91 21.51 13.65 17.49
C ALA A 91 21.74 12.20 17.08
N THR A 92 21.88 11.32 18.07
CA THR A 92 21.55 9.91 17.91
C THR A 92 20.07 9.80 17.54
N PRO A 93 19.66 9.08 16.48
CA PRO A 93 18.30 8.59 16.41
C PRO A 93 18.21 7.34 17.29
N TYR A 94 17.49 7.50 18.40
CA TYR A 94 17.04 6.44 19.31
C TYR A 94 16.39 5.29 18.53
N VAL A 95 16.66 4.06 18.97
CA VAL A 95 15.83 2.89 18.69
C VAL A 95 14.50 3.08 19.43
N LEU A 96 13.38 3.06 18.70
CA LEU A 96 12.09 2.67 19.26
C LEU A 96 11.61 1.41 18.54
N GLN A 97 11.65 0.32 19.30
CA GLN A 97 10.96 -0.93 19.11
C GLN A 97 9.51 -0.67 18.70
N ASN A 98 9.08 -1.23 17.56
CA ASN A 98 7.71 -1.67 17.33
C ASN A 98 7.80 -2.99 16.55
N ASP A 99 8.03 -4.07 17.29
CA ASP A 99 7.61 -5.39 16.85
C ASP A 99 6.08 -5.43 16.91
N SER A 100 5.44 -5.29 15.76
CA SER A 100 4.07 -5.75 15.57
C SER A 100 3.84 -6.14 14.12
N PHE A 101 4.20 -7.41 13.88
CA PHE A 101 3.33 -8.38 13.24
C PHE A 101 2.92 -8.07 11.81
N PHE A 102 3.68 -8.66 10.90
CA PHE A 102 3.21 -9.13 9.60
C PHE A 102 1.77 -9.67 9.74
N LEU A 103 0.76 -8.89 9.33
CA LEU A 103 -0.53 -9.45 8.93
C LEU A 103 -0.39 -9.88 7.47
N ASP A 104 0.40 -10.94 7.29
CA ASP A 104 0.04 -12.01 6.36
C ASP A 104 -1.43 -12.34 6.65
N GLY A 105 -2.24 -12.34 5.59
CA GLY A 105 -3.67 -12.65 5.61
C GLY A 105 -3.97 -14.12 5.92
N SER A 106 -3.47 -14.67 7.03
CA SER A 106 -3.78 -16.02 7.50
C SER A 106 -3.83 -16.12 9.04
N SER A 107 -4.63 -15.29 9.70
CA SER A 107 -5.03 -15.60 11.08
C SER A 107 -6.42 -15.07 11.39
N VAL A 108 -7.41 -15.96 11.29
CA VAL A 108 -8.78 -15.76 11.75
C VAL A 108 -8.78 -15.85 13.28
N PRO A 109 -9.15 -14.81 14.05
CA PRO A 109 -9.32 -14.95 15.48
C PRO A 109 -10.57 -15.78 15.77
N GLY A 110 -10.35 -16.97 16.29
CA GLY A 110 -11.39 -17.87 16.79
C GLY A 110 -12.20 -17.24 17.92
N TYR A 111 -13.48 -17.62 17.93
CA TYR A 111 -14.44 -17.52 19.03
C TYR A 111 -13.81 -17.77 20.41
N ILE A 112 -14.03 -16.87 21.37
CA ILE A 112 -14.15 -17.24 22.78
C ILE A 112 -15.40 -16.54 23.35
N ARG A 113 -16.36 -17.39 23.76
CA ARG A 113 -17.51 -17.07 24.61
C ARG A 113 -17.00 -16.83 26.03
N GLU A 114 -17.51 -15.81 26.70
CA GLU A 114 -17.93 -15.87 28.11
C GLU A 114 -19.25 -15.10 28.27
#